data_AF-A0A661VC02-F1
#
_entry.id   AF-A0A661VC02-F1
#
_cell.length_a   1.000
_cell.length_b   1.000
_cell.length_c   1.000
_cell.angle_alpha   90.00
_cell.angle_beta   90.00
_cell.angle_gamma   90.00
#
_symmetry.space_group_name_H-M   'P 1'
#
loop_
_entity.id
_entity.type
_entity.pdbx_description
1 polymer ?
#
loop_
_entity_poly.entity_id
_entity_poly.type
_entity_poly.pdbx_seq_one_letter_code
_entity_poly.pdbx_strand_id
1 'polypeptide(L)'
;MSESFTIATSDGVKRLVGIAQRHLRYITKSRSKGMTLLGDVRPDHAIVASIFSAAAIEVGLNIFIAIPVLYIKDDNIRRFFGLLATKYYRLSVLQKLNFVCEFCPQIKKDKVLLGRVRELFNYRNRLLHSSPEYIEPLGLPDLDFEEFPSEIDEKDLIRRPQLSMRGVSSDEIEAAFEHYQTALDFLSKLTVLRPGSEEST
;
A
#
# COMPACT_ATOMS: atom_id res chain seq x y z
N MET A 1 35.59 -2.49 -4.94
CA MET A 1 34.39 -2.80 -4.13
C MET A 1 33.19 -2.14 -4.80
N SER A 2 32.15 -2.89 -5.18
CA SER A 2 30.95 -2.32 -5.77
C SER A 2 30.15 -1.57 -4.69
N GLU A 3 29.94 -0.27 -4.90
CA GLU A 3 29.09 0.52 -4.02
C GLU A 3 27.64 0.04 -4.12
N SER A 4 27.00 -0.21 -2.98
CA SER A 4 25.60 -0.60 -2.94
C SER A 4 24.75 0.56 -2.41
N PHE A 5 23.57 0.73 -3.00
CA PHE A 5 22.60 1.74 -2.59
C PHE A 5 21.35 1.04 -2.05
N THR A 6 21.06 1.23 -0.77
CA THR A 6 19.83 0.71 -0.15
C THR A 6 18.70 1.70 -0.36
N ILE A 7 17.60 1.25 -0.98
CA ILE A 7 16.49 2.13 -1.35
C ILE A 7 15.77 2.74 -0.14
N ALA A 8 15.80 2.05 1.00
CA ALA A 8 15.34 2.60 2.28
C ALA A 8 15.96 3.96 2.64
N THR A 9 17.13 4.30 2.07
CA THR A 9 17.82 5.56 2.34
C THR A 9 17.33 6.74 1.49
N SER A 10 16.52 6.50 0.45
CA SER A 10 15.95 7.54 -0.40
C SER A 10 15.03 8.48 0.40
N ASP A 11 15.15 9.79 0.16
CA ASP A 11 14.38 10.81 0.88
C ASP A 11 12.86 10.62 0.73
N GLY A 12 12.39 10.21 -0.44
CA GLY A 12 10.97 9.93 -0.67
C GLY A 12 10.47 8.78 0.21
N VAL A 13 11.26 7.70 0.28
CA VAL A 13 10.95 6.53 1.11
C VAL A 13 11.00 6.89 2.60
N LYS A 14 12.07 7.58 3.05
CA LYS A 14 12.22 8.04 4.44
C LYS A 14 11.07 8.92 4.89
N ARG A 15 10.59 9.84 4.04
CA ARG A 15 9.46 10.72 4.36
C ARG A 15 8.19 9.92 4.59
N LEU A 16 7.89 8.93 3.73
CA LEU A 16 6.68 8.10 3.85
C LEU A 16 6.71 7.20 5.09
N VAL A 17 7.84 6.52 5.33
CA VAL A 17 8.06 5.74 6.55
C VAL A 17 7.97 6.63 7.79
N GLY A 18 8.52 7.85 7.73
CA GLY A 18 8.44 8.83 8.81
C GLY A 18 7.04 9.36 9.08
N ILE A 19 6.14 9.39 8.08
CA ILE A 19 4.71 9.68 8.30
C ILE A 19 4.08 8.51 9.05
N ALA A 20 4.25 7.28 8.57
CA ALA A 20 3.71 6.10 9.24
C ALA A 20 4.17 6.01 10.70
N GLN A 21 5.47 6.20 10.95
CA GLN A 21 6.05 6.20 12.29
C GLN A 21 5.44 7.27 13.21
N ARG A 22 5.20 8.48 12.68
CA ARG A 22 4.58 9.57 13.47
C ARG A 22 3.17 9.19 13.94
N HIS A 23 2.38 8.58 13.06
CA HIS A 23 1.02 8.13 13.39
C HIS A 23 1.03 6.97 14.39
N LEU A 24 1.95 6.00 14.25
CA LEU A 24 2.12 4.94 15.26
C LEU A 24 2.55 5.49 16.63
N ARG A 25 3.47 6.46 16.67
CA ARG A 25 3.88 7.11 17.93
C ARG A 25 2.73 7.82 18.62
N TYR A 26 1.80 8.41 17.85
CA TYR A 26 0.59 9.01 18.41
C TYR A 26 -0.25 7.96 19.12
N ILE A 27 -0.53 6.83 18.45
CA ILE A 27 -1.26 5.69 19.02
C ILE A 27 -0.59 5.20 20.32
N THR A 28 0.73 4.98 20.31
CA THR A 28 1.47 4.51 21.49
C THR A 28 1.36 5.49 22.67
N LYS A 29 1.48 6.80 22.40
CA LYS A 29 1.36 7.85 23.44
C LYS A 29 -0.05 7.95 24.01
N SER A 30 -1.08 7.77 23.18
CA SER A 30 -2.47 7.77 23.63
C SER A 30 -2.76 6.56 24.53
N ARG A 31 -2.21 5.37 24.19
CA ARG A 31 -2.31 4.16 25.03
C ARG A 31 -1.60 4.33 26.37
N SER A 32 -0.39 4.89 26.40
CA SER A 32 0.42 4.99 27.62
C SER A 32 -0.11 6.01 28.64
N LYS A 33 -0.93 6.97 28.21
CA LYS A 33 -1.53 7.99 29.10
C LYS A 33 -2.77 7.48 29.86
N GLY A 34 -3.14 6.21 29.71
CA GLY A 34 -4.31 5.66 30.39
C GLY A 34 -5.60 6.38 29.99
N MET A 35 -5.66 6.98 28.78
CA MET A 35 -6.91 7.47 28.22
C MET A 35 -7.80 6.27 27.88
N THR A 36 -8.46 5.76 28.92
CA THR A 36 -9.50 4.73 28.92
C THR A 36 -10.86 5.29 28.54
N LEU A 37 -10.92 6.45 27.89
CA LEU A 37 -12.08 6.79 27.09
C LEU A 37 -11.97 5.97 25.80
N LEU A 38 -12.82 4.96 25.68
CA LEU A 38 -13.04 4.07 24.53
C LEU A 38 -13.23 4.79 23.16
N GLY A 39 -12.99 6.10 23.06
CA GLY A 39 -13.18 6.92 21.86
C GLY A 39 -11.95 7.69 21.33
N ASP A 40 -10.75 7.61 21.93
CA ASP A 40 -9.66 8.58 21.58
C ASP A 40 -8.40 8.01 20.89
N VAL A 41 -8.27 6.69 20.75
CA VAL A 41 -7.29 6.15 19.78
C VAL A 41 -7.93 6.27 18.41
N ARG A 42 -7.80 7.45 17.78
CA ARG A 42 -8.40 7.71 16.47
C ARG A 42 -7.89 6.67 15.49
N PRO A 43 -8.76 5.77 15.03
CA PRO A 43 -8.31 4.66 14.23
C PRO A 43 -7.82 5.08 12.84
N ASP A 44 -8.18 6.29 12.43
CA ASP A 44 -7.59 7.01 11.31
C ASP A 44 -6.06 7.01 11.34
N HIS A 45 -5.42 7.08 12.51
CA HIS A 45 -3.96 7.01 12.59
C HIS A 45 -3.42 5.62 12.20
N ALA A 46 -4.13 4.54 12.53
CA ALA A 46 -3.73 3.17 12.16
C ALA A 46 -3.89 2.95 10.65
N ILE A 47 -5.00 3.44 10.08
CA ILE A 47 -5.25 3.47 8.63
C ILE A 47 -4.15 4.25 7.92
N VAL A 48 -3.88 5.48 8.36
CA VAL A 48 -2.83 6.34 7.76
C VAL A 48 -1.47 5.65 7.86
N ALA A 49 -1.11 5.08 9.01
CA ALA A 49 0.15 4.36 9.16
C ALA A 49 0.29 3.20 8.16
N SER A 50 -0.78 2.42 7.97
CA SER A 50 -0.82 1.31 7.02
C SER A 50 -0.71 1.78 5.57
N ILE A 51 -1.47 2.80 5.17
CA ILE A 51 -1.45 3.36 3.81
C ILE A 51 -0.06 3.91 3.47
N PHE A 52 0.57 4.65 4.38
CA PHE A 52 1.90 5.21 4.16
C PHE A 52 3.00 4.14 4.17
N SER A 53 2.81 3.05 4.91
CA SER A 53 3.71 1.88 4.86
C SER A 53 3.65 1.19 3.48
N ALA A 54 2.44 0.97 2.95
CA ALA A 54 2.27 0.44 1.58
C ALA A 54 2.84 1.39 0.52
N ALA A 55 2.58 2.70 0.65
CA ALA A 55 3.10 3.71 -0.27
C ALA A 55 4.64 3.76 -0.25
N ALA A 56 5.27 3.62 0.92
CA ALA A 56 6.73 3.57 1.02
C ALA A 56 7.32 2.37 0.24
N ILE A 57 6.70 1.19 0.35
CA ILE A 57 7.09 0.02 -0.45
C ILE A 57 6.92 0.31 -1.95
N GLU A 58 5.77 0.85 -2.35
CA GLU A 58 5.50 1.13 -3.76
C GLU A 58 6.50 2.14 -4.36
N VAL A 59 6.81 3.21 -3.63
CA VAL A 59 7.84 4.18 -4.04
C VAL A 59 9.22 3.51 -4.10
N GLY A 60 9.54 2.65 -3.14
CA GLY A 60 10.78 1.88 -3.16
C GLY A 60 10.90 0.98 -4.40
N LEU A 61 9.83 0.26 -4.75
CA LEU A 61 9.75 -0.55 -5.97
C LEU A 61 9.94 0.30 -7.24
N ASN A 62 9.27 1.45 -7.33
CA ASN A 62 9.40 2.36 -8.46
C ASN A 62 10.85 2.84 -8.63
N ILE A 63 11.49 3.23 -7.51
CA ILE A 63 12.88 3.65 -7.50
C ILE A 63 13.78 2.50 -7.96
N PHE A 64 13.57 1.27 -7.45
CA PHE A 64 14.36 0.10 -7.84
C PHE A 64 14.33 -0.15 -9.34
N ILE A 65 13.13 -0.12 -9.92
CA ILE A 65 12.92 -0.37 -11.35
C ILE A 65 13.49 0.76 -12.21
N ALA A 66 13.42 2.00 -11.73
CA ALA A 66 13.87 3.17 -12.49
C ALA A 66 15.39 3.43 -12.38
N ILE A 67 16.03 3.05 -11.27
CA ILE A 67 17.46 3.32 -11.03
C ILE A 67 18.37 2.88 -12.20
N PRO A 68 18.19 1.70 -12.83
CA PRO A 68 19.02 1.29 -13.96
C PRO A 68 19.10 2.30 -15.10
N VAL A 69 18.03 3.08 -15.33
CA VAL A 69 18.00 4.14 -16.35
C VAL A 69 19.08 5.20 -16.10
N LEU A 70 19.43 5.46 -14.83
CA LEU A 70 20.47 6.42 -14.46
C LEU A 70 21.88 5.98 -14.89
N TYR A 71 22.10 4.68 -15.08
CA TYR A 71 23.40 4.13 -15.47
C TYR A 71 23.55 3.95 -17.00
N ILE A 72 22.51 4.24 -17.79
CA ILE A 72 22.61 4.24 -19.25
C ILE A 72 23.45 5.45 -19.68
N LYS A 73 24.58 5.19 -20.36
CA LYS A 73 25.51 6.23 -20.82
C LYS A 73 24.96 7.05 -21.99
N ASP A 74 24.21 6.43 -22.89
CA ASP A 74 23.60 7.10 -24.04
C ASP A 74 22.41 7.96 -23.61
N ASP A 75 22.49 9.27 -23.87
CA ASP A 75 21.48 10.25 -23.46
C ASP A 75 20.12 10.05 -24.14
N ASN A 76 20.11 9.64 -25.41
CA ASN A 76 18.87 9.44 -26.16
C ASN A 76 18.13 8.20 -25.65
N ILE A 77 18.87 7.10 -25.44
CA ILE A 77 18.32 5.85 -24.90
C ILE A 77 17.84 6.08 -23.46
N ARG A 78 18.64 6.78 -22.64
CA ARG A 78 18.27 7.13 -21.27
C ARG A 78 17.00 7.98 -21.23
N ARG A 79 16.88 9.00 -22.08
CA ARG A 79 15.68 9.86 -22.18
C ARG A 79 14.46 9.08 -22.65
N PHE A 80 14.62 8.19 -23.62
CA PHE A 80 13.55 7.31 -24.11
C PHE A 80 13.00 6.43 -22.98
N PHE A 81 13.87 5.66 -22.31
CA PHE A 81 13.45 4.79 -21.21
C PHE A 81 12.94 5.58 -20.00
N GLY A 82 13.51 6.75 -19.72
CA GLY A 82 13.00 7.65 -18.69
C GLY A 82 11.56 8.10 -18.98
N LEU A 83 11.25 8.51 -20.22
CA LEU A 83 9.89 8.87 -20.63
C LEU A 83 8.95 7.67 -20.60
N LEU A 84 9.38 6.51 -21.09
CA LEU A 84 8.61 5.28 -21.06
C LEU A 84 8.24 4.92 -19.61
N ALA A 85 9.22 4.87 -18.71
CA ALA A 85 9.04 4.50 -17.32
C ALA A 85 8.16 5.48 -16.54
N THR A 86 8.28 6.79 -16.81
CA THR A 86 7.58 7.83 -16.03
C THR A 86 6.18 8.15 -16.56
N LYS A 87 5.97 8.14 -17.89
CA LYS A 87 4.70 8.55 -18.49
C LYS A 87 3.80 7.38 -18.88
N TYR A 88 4.39 6.28 -19.33
CA TYR A 88 3.64 5.23 -20.02
C TYR A 88 3.64 3.89 -19.27
N TYR A 89 4.63 3.63 -18.43
CA TYR A 89 4.75 2.36 -17.70
C TYR A 89 4.09 2.44 -16.31
N ARG A 90 2.78 2.22 -16.26
CA ARG A 90 2.04 2.04 -15.00
C ARG A 90 1.87 0.54 -14.71
N LEU A 91 2.84 -0.04 -14.02
CA LEU A 91 2.70 -1.41 -13.52
C LEU A 91 1.87 -1.48 -12.24
N SER A 92 1.13 -2.57 -12.09
CA SER A 92 0.59 -2.98 -10.79
C SER A 92 1.72 -3.33 -9.81
N VAL A 93 1.46 -3.18 -8.52
CA VAL A 93 2.44 -3.57 -7.48
C VAL A 93 2.83 -5.04 -7.57
N LEU A 94 1.88 -5.92 -7.92
CA LEU A 94 2.17 -7.35 -8.09
C LEU A 94 3.21 -7.60 -9.19
N GLN A 95 3.07 -6.91 -10.34
CA GLN A 95 4.06 -6.99 -11.41
C GLN A 95 5.43 -6.45 -10.98
N LYS A 96 5.45 -5.33 -10.23
CA LYS A 96 6.70 -4.78 -9.67
C LYS A 96 7.37 -5.75 -8.69
N LEU A 97 6.59 -6.44 -7.86
CA LEU A 97 7.12 -7.46 -6.93
C LEU A 97 7.71 -8.67 -7.66
N ASN A 98 7.04 -9.15 -8.72
CA ASN A 98 7.55 -10.24 -9.54
C ASN A 98 8.89 -9.86 -10.17
N PHE A 99 8.97 -8.66 -10.75
CA PHE A 99 10.22 -8.12 -11.28
C PHE A 99 11.32 -8.10 -10.22
N VAL A 100 11.06 -7.52 -9.04
CA VAL A 100 12.06 -7.48 -7.96
C VAL A 100 12.51 -8.87 -7.52
N CYS A 101 11.62 -9.86 -7.49
CA CYS A 101 12.00 -11.22 -7.12
C CYS A 101 12.95 -11.87 -8.14
N GLU A 102 12.96 -11.45 -9.41
CA GLU A 102 13.92 -11.93 -10.41
C GLU A 102 15.34 -11.42 -10.12
N PHE A 103 15.46 -10.18 -9.62
CA PHE A 103 16.75 -9.51 -9.40
C PHE A 103 17.23 -9.50 -7.93
N CYS A 104 16.36 -9.83 -6.97
CA CYS A 104 16.67 -9.89 -5.54
C CYS A 104 16.38 -11.30 -4.97
N PRO A 105 17.33 -12.26 -5.07
CA PRO A 105 17.14 -13.63 -4.60
C PRO A 105 16.78 -13.74 -3.11
N GLN A 106 17.27 -12.82 -2.29
CA GLN A 106 16.98 -12.73 -0.85
C GLN A 106 15.51 -12.43 -0.57
N ILE A 107 14.86 -11.62 -1.41
CA ILE A 107 13.43 -11.33 -1.31
C ILE A 107 12.64 -12.54 -1.84
N LYS A 108 13.06 -13.12 -2.97
CA LYS A 108 12.42 -14.31 -3.56
C LYS A 108 12.36 -15.50 -2.60
N LYS A 109 13.42 -15.72 -1.80
CA LYS A 109 13.51 -16.81 -0.82
C LYS A 109 12.63 -16.58 0.41
N ASP A 110 12.36 -15.33 0.77
CA ASP A 110 11.55 -14.95 1.94
C ASP A 110 10.05 -14.92 1.60
N LYS A 111 9.45 -16.11 1.49
CA LYS A 111 8.03 -16.26 1.18
C LYS A 111 7.11 -15.62 2.24
N VAL A 112 7.53 -15.59 3.49
CA VAL A 112 6.76 -15.02 4.61
C VAL A 112 6.67 -13.51 4.46
N LEU A 113 7.79 -12.83 4.23
CA LEU A 113 7.80 -11.39 3.96
C LEU A 113 6.97 -11.04 2.72
N LEU A 114 7.10 -11.80 1.64
CA LEU A 114 6.28 -11.59 0.43
C LEU A 114 4.78 -11.74 0.69
N GLY A 115 4.39 -12.70 1.54
CA GLY A 115 3.00 -12.86 2.01
C GLY A 115 2.50 -11.60 2.72
N ARG A 116 3.24 -11.15 3.75
CA ARG A 116 2.90 -9.93 4.50
C ARG A 116 2.80 -8.69 3.62
N VAL A 117 3.69 -8.54 2.64
CA VAL A 117 3.64 -7.41 1.69
C VAL A 117 2.38 -7.47 0.83
N ARG A 118 1.99 -8.66 0.33
CA ARG A 118 0.75 -8.82 -0.45
C ARG A 118 -0.48 -8.50 0.38
N GLU A 119 -0.52 -8.95 1.63
CA GLU A 119 -1.60 -8.66 2.56
C GLU A 119 -1.74 -7.16 2.83
N LEU A 120 -0.61 -6.46 3.05
CA LEU A 120 -0.58 -5.00 3.19
C LEU A 120 -1.16 -4.28 1.96
N PHE A 121 -0.78 -4.70 0.74
CA PHE A 121 -1.34 -4.10 -0.47
C PHE A 121 -2.83 -4.44 -0.67
N ASN A 122 -3.26 -5.65 -0.31
CA ASN A 122 -4.67 -6.01 -0.32
C ASN A 122 -5.47 -5.16 0.68
N TYR A 123 -4.94 -4.95 1.90
CA TYR A 123 -5.54 -4.07 2.89
C TYR A 123 -5.64 -2.63 2.37
N ARG A 124 -4.55 -2.06 1.85
CA ARG A 124 -4.53 -0.70 1.26
C ARG A 124 -5.52 -0.57 0.10
N ASN A 125 -5.58 -1.55 -0.79
CA ASN A 125 -6.50 -1.51 -1.93
C ASN A 125 -7.96 -1.61 -1.48
N ARG A 126 -8.29 -2.44 -0.49
CA ARG A 126 -9.65 -2.48 0.09
C ARG A 126 -10.07 -1.14 0.68
N LEU A 127 -9.16 -0.41 1.31
CA LEU A 127 -9.45 0.91 1.88
C LEU A 127 -9.63 1.98 0.79
N LEU A 128 -8.69 2.07 -0.16
CA LEU A 128 -8.67 3.13 -1.18
C LEU A 128 -9.64 2.90 -2.34
N HIS A 129 -9.96 1.64 -2.61
CA HIS A 129 -10.94 1.21 -3.59
C HIS A 129 -12.11 0.54 -2.89
N SER A 130 -12.52 1.11 -1.75
CA SER A 130 -13.78 0.78 -1.13
C SER A 130 -14.87 1.14 -2.13
N SER A 131 -15.33 0.12 -2.87
CA SER A 131 -16.48 0.29 -3.75
C SER A 131 -17.67 0.61 -2.86
N PRO A 132 -18.40 1.71 -3.11
CA PRO A 132 -19.72 1.85 -2.51
C PRO A 132 -20.54 0.63 -2.96
N GLU A 133 -21.02 -0.14 -2.01
CA GLU A 133 -21.99 -1.21 -2.30
C GLU A 133 -23.30 -0.51 -2.67
N TYR A 134 -23.70 -0.62 -3.96
CA TYR A 134 -24.97 -0.12 -4.50
C TYR A 134 -25.95 -1.29 -4.57
N ILE A 135 -27.18 -1.08 -4.12
CA ILE A 135 -28.28 -2.05 -4.25
C ILE A 135 -29.35 -1.44 -5.13
N GLU A 136 -29.72 -2.18 -6.17
CA GLU A 136 -30.87 -1.95 -7.03
C GLU A 136 -31.94 -3.01 -6.65
N PRO A 137 -33.23 -2.66 -6.59
CA PRO A 137 -34.27 -3.64 -6.29
C PRO A 137 -34.28 -4.76 -7.34
N LEU A 138 -34.26 -6.01 -6.89
CA LEU A 138 -34.50 -7.16 -7.75
C LEU A 138 -35.97 -7.14 -8.17
N GLY A 139 -36.23 -6.53 -9.32
CA GLY A 139 -37.51 -6.57 -9.99
C GLY A 139 -38.64 -5.93 -9.18
N LEU A 140 -38.65 -4.60 -9.13
CA LEU A 140 -39.96 -3.97 -9.35
C LEU A 140 -40.26 -4.19 -10.83
N PRO A 141 -41.38 -4.84 -11.22
CA PRO A 141 -41.85 -4.70 -12.59
C PRO A 141 -41.98 -3.19 -12.88
N ASP A 142 -41.83 -2.76 -14.12
CA ASP A 142 -42.04 -1.38 -14.55
C ASP A 142 -43.41 -0.88 -14.05
N LEU A 143 -43.44 -0.34 -12.83
CA LEU A 143 -44.60 0.26 -12.21
C LEU A 143 -44.34 1.75 -12.33
N ASP A 144 -45.24 2.42 -13.05
CA ASP A 144 -45.29 3.87 -13.12
C ASP A 144 -45.14 4.45 -11.71
N PHE A 145 -44.33 5.49 -11.59
CA PHE A 145 -43.84 6.11 -10.33
C PHE A 145 -44.92 6.52 -9.30
N GLU A 146 -46.21 6.30 -9.59
CA GLU A 146 -47.35 6.63 -8.74
C GLU A 146 -47.77 5.52 -7.77
N GLU A 147 -47.32 4.27 -7.96
CA GLU A 147 -47.64 3.13 -7.08
C GLU A 147 -46.41 2.60 -6.34
N PHE A 148 -45.73 3.47 -5.59
CA PHE A 148 -44.89 2.96 -4.50
C PHE A 148 -45.81 2.44 -3.40
N PRO A 149 -45.76 1.13 -3.05
CA PRO A 149 -46.48 0.64 -1.89
C PRO A 149 -45.98 1.39 -0.66
N SER A 150 -46.89 2.03 0.07
CA SER A 150 -46.55 2.83 1.25
C SER A 150 -45.90 2.01 2.37
N GLU A 151 -45.99 0.68 2.30
CA GLU A 151 -45.41 -0.25 3.26
C GLU A 151 -44.82 -1.45 2.50
N ILE A 152 -43.49 -1.50 2.44
CA ILE A 152 -42.74 -2.69 2.02
C ILE A 152 -42.57 -3.57 3.27
N ASP A 153 -43.07 -4.80 3.20
CA ASP A 153 -43.09 -5.74 4.32
C ASP A 153 -41.65 -6.22 4.63
N GLU A 154 -41.24 -6.31 5.91
CA GLU A 154 -39.84 -6.59 6.30
C GLU A 154 -39.28 -7.92 5.76
N LYS A 155 -40.19 -8.86 5.45
CA LYS A 155 -39.88 -10.17 4.87
C LYS A 155 -39.44 -10.09 3.39
N ASP A 156 -39.81 -9.01 2.71
CA ASP A 156 -39.45 -8.72 1.32
C ASP A 156 -38.18 -7.86 1.23
N LEU A 157 -37.62 -7.50 2.39
CA LEU A 157 -36.35 -6.80 2.53
C LEU A 157 -35.25 -7.78 2.96
N ILE A 158 -34.27 -8.03 2.11
CA ILE A 158 -33.06 -8.76 2.52
C ILE A 158 -32.21 -7.81 3.38
N ARG A 159 -32.14 -8.09 4.69
CA ARG A 159 -31.21 -7.35 5.58
C ARG A 159 -29.76 -7.75 5.31
N ARG A 160 -28.90 -6.78 4.96
CA ARG A 160 -27.55 -6.45 5.55
C ARG A 160 -26.54 -5.92 4.49
N PRO A 161 -25.48 -5.16 4.88
CA PRO A 161 -25.24 -4.40 6.11
C PRO A 161 -25.52 -2.90 5.93
N GLN A 162 -25.54 -2.14 7.03
CA GLN A 162 -25.54 -0.67 6.99
C GLN A 162 -24.38 -0.14 6.14
N LEU A 163 -24.53 1.08 5.60
CA LEU A 163 -23.43 2.02 5.30
C LEU A 163 -22.60 2.23 6.57
N SER A 164 -21.87 1.21 6.95
CA SER A 164 -20.91 1.23 8.04
C SER A 164 -19.61 1.58 7.36
N MET A 165 -19.18 2.83 7.51
CA MET A 165 -17.75 3.12 7.56
C MET A 165 -17.25 2.28 8.73
N ARG A 166 -16.83 1.05 8.44
CA ARG A 166 -16.56 0.01 9.44
C ARG A 166 -15.75 0.66 10.55
N GLY A 167 -16.36 0.77 11.73
CA GLY A 167 -15.67 1.24 12.92
C GLY A 167 -14.44 0.37 13.09
N VAL A 168 -13.28 1.00 13.00
CA VAL A 168 -12.00 0.30 12.98
C VAL A 168 -11.86 -0.54 14.24
N SER A 169 -11.60 -1.85 14.06
CA SER A 169 -11.45 -2.77 15.19
C SER A 169 -10.08 -2.59 15.86
N SER A 170 -9.95 -3.04 17.12
CA SER A 170 -8.67 -3.11 17.82
C SER A 170 -7.58 -3.82 16.99
N ASP A 171 -8.00 -4.77 16.15
CA ASP A 171 -7.14 -5.54 15.25
C ASP A 171 -6.43 -4.66 14.21
N GLU A 172 -7.04 -3.56 13.77
CA GLU A 172 -6.39 -2.67 12.78
C GLU A 172 -5.22 -1.88 13.37
N ILE A 173 -5.28 -1.59 14.68
CA ILE A 173 -4.16 -0.92 15.34
C ILE A 173 -2.95 -1.85 15.37
N GLU A 174 -3.14 -3.11 15.74
CA GLU A 174 -2.06 -4.11 15.74
C GLU A 174 -1.55 -4.36 14.32
N ALA A 175 -2.46 -4.53 13.37
CA ALA A 175 -2.11 -4.66 11.95
C ALA A 175 -1.27 -3.47 11.45
N ALA A 176 -1.55 -2.24 11.89
CA ALA A 176 -0.76 -1.07 11.47
C ALA A 176 0.70 -1.12 11.93
N PHE A 177 0.99 -1.67 13.13
CA PHE A 177 2.37 -1.90 13.56
C PHE A 177 3.05 -2.99 12.72
N GLU A 178 2.33 -4.08 12.41
CA GLU A 178 2.84 -5.14 11.55
C GLU A 178 3.09 -4.68 10.12
N HIS A 179 2.20 -3.87 9.56
CA HIS A 179 2.34 -3.24 8.25
C HIS A 179 3.57 -2.35 8.17
N TYR A 180 3.81 -1.53 9.21
CA TYR A 180 5.00 -0.70 9.29
C TYR A 180 6.27 -1.52 9.37
N GLN A 181 6.30 -2.57 10.21
CA GLN A 181 7.46 -3.45 10.30
C GLN A 181 7.72 -4.19 8.98
N THR A 182 6.65 -4.65 8.32
CA THR A 182 6.71 -5.29 7.00
C THR A 182 7.35 -4.37 5.97
N ALA A 183 7.02 -3.07 5.98
CA ALA A 183 7.63 -2.09 5.11
C ALA A 183 9.14 -1.92 5.39
N LEU A 184 9.54 -1.83 6.67
CA LEU A 184 10.96 -1.74 7.04
C LEU A 184 11.74 -2.99 6.60
N ASP A 185 11.23 -4.17 6.91
CA ASP A 185 11.83 -5.46 6.55
C ASP A 185 12.02 -5.55 5.03
N PHE A 186 10.99 -5.21 4.26
CA PHE A 186 11.04 -5.27 2.80
C PHE A 186 12.01 -4.24 2.21
N LEU A 187 11.92 -2.97 2.61
CA LEU A 187 12.74 -1.89 2.08
C LEU A 187 14.23 -2.06 2.42
N SER A 188 14.55 -2.67 3.56
CA SER A 188 15.94 -2.97 3.94
C SER A 188 16.61 -3.99 3.02
N LYS A 189 15.83 -4.90 2.42
CA LYS A 189 16.30 -5.93 1.49
C LYS A 189 16.38 -5.46 0.05
N LEU A 190 15.89 -4.25 -0.25
CA LEU A 190 15.83 -3.67 -1.58
C LEU A 190 17.10 -2.83 -1.84
N THR A 191 18.14 -3.52 -2.32
CA THR A 191 19.46 -2.94 -2.59
C THR A 191 19.76 -2.94 -4.08
N VAL A 192 20.30 -1.84 -4.59
CA VAL A 192 20.81 -1.75 -5.96
C VAL A 192 22.32 -1.77 -5.92
N LEU A 193 22.91 -2.69 -6.69
CA LEU A 193 24.36 -2.72 -6.93
C LEU A 193 24.68 -1.67 -7.98
N ARG A 194 25.61 -0.74 -7.68
CA ARG A 194 26.18 0.08 -8.75
C ARG A 194 26.99 -0.84 -9.67
N PRO A 195 26.79 -0.76 -11.00
CA PRO A 195 27.73 -1.40 -11.90
C PRO A 195 29.12 -0.85 -11.58
N GLY A 196 30.05 -1.75 -11.27
CA GLY A 196 31.44 -1.36 -11.04
C GLY A 196 31.95 -0.64 -12.27
N SER A 197 32.76 0.40 -12.07
CA SER A 197 33.66 0.85 -13.12
C SER A 197 34.55 -0.34 -13.48
N GLU A 198 34.16 -1.10 -14.51
CA GLU A 198 35.11 -1.98 -15.19
C GLU A 198 36.26 -1.06 -15.61
N GLU A 199 37.41 -1.25 -14.97
CA GLU A 199 38.68 -0.76 -15.49
C GLU A 199 38.77 -1.31 -16.92
N SER A 200 38.65 -0.40 -17.87
CA SER A 200 38.97 -0.64 -19.27
C SER A 200 40.43 -1.04 -19.36
N THR A 201 40.68 -2.34 -19.45
CA THR A 201 41.88 -2.92 -20.07
C THR A 201 41.66 -3.07 -21.56
#